data_AF-C6LDC1-F1
#
_entry.id   AF-C6LDC1-F1
#
_cell.length_a   1.000
_cell.length_b   1.000
_cell.length_c   1.000
_cell.angle_alpha   90.00
_cell.angle_beta   90.00
_cell.angle_gamma   90.00
#
_symmetry.space_group_name_H-M   'P 1'
#
loop_
_entity.id
_entity.type
_entity.pdbx_description
1 polymer ?
#
loop_
_entity_poly.entity_id
_entity_poly.type
_entity_poly.pdbx_seq_one_letter_code
_entity_poly.pdbx_strand_id
1 'polypeptide(L)'
;MELTPTLILNLALLIVPPVTLVLVFRQWLARHIRWTVALTALWDVLLFWDELFYYESFGLFAVLILVQLAATGAAAFRFYNKQRKD
;
A
#
# COMPACT_ATOMS: atom_id res chain seq x y z
N MET A 1 24.41 46.16 36.56
CA MET A 1 25.24 44.95 36.35
C MET A 1 25.52 44.89 34.86
N GLU A 2 26.75 45.18 34.46
CA GLU A 2 27.18 45.14 33.05
C GLU A 2 27.35 43.65 32.66
N LEU A 3 26.61 43.16 31.66
CA LEU A 3 26.83 41.81 31.16
C LEU A 3 28.17 41.76 30.45
N THR A 4 29.15 41.05 31.03
CA THR A 4 30.45 40.84 30.41
C THR A 4 30.30 39.98 29.13
N PRO A 5 30.96 40.34 28.01
CA PRO A 5 30.85 39.64 26.73
C PRO A 5 31.11 38.13 26.80
N THR A 6 31.96 37.72 27.74
CA THR A 6 32.29 36.31 28.03
C THR A 6 31.11 35.52 28.58
N LEU A 7 30.24 36.16 29.36
CA LEU A 7 29.05 35.53 29.95
C LEU A 7 28.00 35.23 28.87
N ILE A 8 27.84 36.14 27.90
CA ILE A 8 26.95 35.98 26.73
C ILE A 8 27.44 34.83 25.85
N LEU A 9 28.75 34.74 25.61
CA LEU A 9 29.33 33.67 24.79
C LEU A 9 29.12 32.29 25.43
N ASN A 10 29.34 32.17 26.74
CA ASN A 10 29.08 30.92 27.48
C ASN A 10 27.60 30.51 27.44
N LEU A 11 26.69 31.48 27.58
CA LEU A 11 25.25 31.22 27.51
C LEU A 11 24.84 30.77 26.10
N ALA A 12 25.37 31.41 25.06
CA ALA A 12 25.14 31.01 23.68
C ALA A 12 25.69 29.59 23.40
N LEU A 13 26.90 29.28 23.87
CA LEU A 13 27.51 27.96 23.72
C LEU A 13 26.69 26.86 24.43
N LEU A 14 26.00 27.21 25.52
CA LEU A 14 25.12 26.30 26.25
C LEU A 14 23.80 26.03 25.52
N ILE A 15 23.25 27.04 24.82
CA ILE A 15 21.94 26.98 24.16
C ILE A 15 22.03 26.48 22.71
N VAL A 16 23.16 26.71 22.02
CA VAL A 16 23.33 26.28 20.63
C VAL A 16 23.17 24.76 20.44
N PRO A 17 23.79 23.88 21.25
CA PRO A 17 23.64 22.43 21.12
C PRO A 17 22.20 21.90 21.28
N PRO A 18 21.40 22.31 22.28
CA PRO A 18 20.01 21.85 22.37
C PRO A 18 19.14 22.42 21.24
N VAL A 19 19.38 23.66 20.81
CA VAL A 19 18.61 24.27 19.70
C VAL A 19 18.86 23.55 18.38
N THR A 20 20.12 23.21 18.07
CA THR A 20 20.43 22.45 16.84
C THR A 20 19.81 21.05 16.87
N LEU A 21 19.82 20.38 18.03
CA LEU A 21 19.16 19.08 18.19
C LEU A 21 17.65 19.17 17.89
N VAL A 22 16.96 20.18 18.43
CA VAL A 22 15.52 20.40 18.20
C VAL A 22 15.21 20.69 16.73
N LEU A 23 16.03 21.52 16.07
CA LEU A 23 15.85 21.83 14.65
C LEU A 23 16.04 20.61 13.75
N VAL A 24 17.09 19.82 14.01
CA VAL A 24 17.35 18.56 13.29
C VAL A 24 16.21 17.57 13.55
N PHE A 25 15.75 17.44 14.79
CA PHE A 25 14.64 16.57 15.13
C PHE A 25 13.34 16.97 14.41
N ARG A 26 13.04 18.27 14.36
CA ARG A 26 11.87 18.79 13.63
C ARG A 26 11.96 18.46 12.14
N GLN A 27 13.13 18.66 11.54
CA GLN A 27 13.34 18.39 10.12
C GLN A 27 13.30 16.89 9.80
N TRP A 28 13.86 16.07 10.69
CA TRP A 28 13.78 14.62 10.63
C TRP A 28 12.33 14.13 10.70
N LEU A 29 11.54 14.65 11.63
CA LEU A 29 10.13 14.31 11.77
C LEU A 29 9.33 14.69 10.52
N ALA A 30 9.54 15.89 9.97
CA ALA A 30 8.90 16.31 8.72
C ALA A 30 9.28 15.41 7.52
N ARG A 31 10.53 14.94 7.48
CA ARG A 31 11.00 14.01 6.44
C ARG A 31 10.36 12.63 6.62
N HIS A 32 10.26 12.13 7.85
CA HIS A 32 9.58 10.87 8.15
C HIS A 32 8.12 10.89 7.76
N ILE A 33 7.38 11.94 8.12
CA ILE A 33 5.97 12.08 7.75
C ILE A 33 5.80 12.03 6.22
N ARG A 34 6.66 12.72 5.46
CA ARG A 34 6.63 12.68 3.99
C ARG A 34 6.91 11.29 3.44
N TRP A 35 7.90 10.59 3.99
CA TRP A 35 8.20 9.21 3.60
C TRP A 35 7.06 8.26 3.94
N THR A 36 6.47 8.38 5.14
CA THR A 36 5.33 7.57 5.56
C THR A 36 4.14 7.77 4.64
N VAL A 37 3.81 9.03 4.31
CA VAL A 37 2.70 9.34 3.38
C VAL A 37 2.97 8.76 2.00
N ALA A 38 4.19 8.90 1.47
CA ALA A 38 4.56 8.29 0.20
C ALA A 38 4.46 6.75 0.24
N LEU A 39 4.86 6.13 1.35
CA LEU A 39 4.77 4.68 1.54
C LEU A 39 3.31 4.22 1.60
N THR A 40 2.46 4.94 2.34
CA THR A 40 1.02 4.67 2.42
C THR A 40 0.35 4.81 1.07
N ALA A 41 0.67 5.84 0.29
CA ALA A 41 0.14 6.01 -1.06
C ALA A 41 0.59 4.87 -2.00
N LEU A 42 1.83 4.39 -1.84
CA LEU A 42 2.33 3.27 -2.62
C LEU A 42 1.64 1.96 -2.23
N TRP A 43 1.39 1.74 -0.93
CA TRP A 43 0.59 0.62 -0.43
C TRP A 43 -0.86 0.66 -0.91
N ASP A 44 -1.47 1.84 -0.95
CA ASP A 44 -2.84 2.05 -1.44
C ASP A 44 -2.96 1.68 -2.93
N VAL A 45 -2.00 2.13 -3.76
CA VAL A 45 -1.93 1.75 -5.18
C VAL A 45 -1.66 0.26 -5.34
N LEU A 46 -0.82 -0.34 -4.50
CA LEU A 46 -0.53 -1.77 -4.54
C LEU A 46 -1.76 -2.60 -4.17
N LEU A 47 -2.49 -2.21 -3.13
CA LEU A 47 -3.78 -2.81 -2.75
C LEU A 47 -4.82 -2.63 -3.85
N PHE A 48 -4.89 -1.46 -4.46
CA PHE A 48 -5.78 -1.21 -5.59
C PHE A 48 -5.47 -2.12 -6.79
N TRP A 49 -4.19 -2.35 -7.06
CA TRP A 49 -3.75 -3.25 -8.13
C TRP A 49 -4.08 -4.71 -7.82
N ASP A 50 -3.87 -5.14 -6.59
CA ASP A 50 -4.23 -6.48 -6.10
C ASP A 50 -5.74 -6.71 -6.17
N GLU A 51 -6.54 -5.75 -5.72
CA GLU A 51 -8.00 -5.85 -5.71
C GLU A 51 -8.60 -5.79 -7.12
N LEU A 52 -8.06 -4.94 -8.01
CA LEU A 52 -8.45 -4.91 -9.42
C LEU A 52 -8.15 -6.26 -10.10
N PHE A 53 -6.96 -6.82 -9.85
CA PHE A 53 -6.59 -8.13 -10.38
C PHE A 53 -7.45 -9.25 -9.77
N TYR A 54 -7.80 -9.16 -8.49
CA TYR A 54 -8.65 -10.13 -7.80
C TYR A 54 -10.03 -10.23 -8.46
N TYR A 55 -10.71 -9.12 -8.69
CA TYR A 55 -12.03 -9.15 -9.34
C TYR A 55 -11.97 -9.58 -10.80
N GLU A 56 -10.99 -9.11 -11.56
CA GLU A 56 -10.86 -9.46 -12.98
C GLU A 56 -10.47 -10.94 -13.16
N SER A 57 -9.48 -11.42 -12.41
CA SER A 57 -9.04 -12.82 -12.46
C SER A 57 -10.11 -13.78 -11.94
N PHE A 58 -10.78 -13.46 -10.84
CA PHE A 58 -11.87 -14.28 -10.31
C PHE A 58 -13.03 -14.38 -11.30
N GLY A 59 -13.40 -13.26 -11.94
CA GLY A 59 -14.44 -13.22 -12.97
C GLY A 59 -14.09 -14.11 -14.16
N LEU A 60 -12.88 -13.99 -14.69
CA LEU A 60 -12.41 -14.83 -15.81
C LEU A 60 -12.39 -16.31 -15.44
N PHE A 61 -11.89 -16.65 -14.26
CA PHE A 61 -11.87 -18.04 -13.78
C PHE A 61 -13.27 -18.63 -13.63
N ALA A 62 -14.22 -17.87 -13.07
CA ALA A 62 -15.61 -18.28 -12.94
C ALA A 62 -16.27 -18.53 -14.32
N VAL A 63 -16.01 -17.67 -15.30
CA VAL A 63 -16.49 -17.86 -16.68
C VAL A 63 -15.90 -19.12 -17.30
N LEU A 64 -14.60 -19.37 -17.13
CA LEU A 64 -13.96 -20.58 -17.64
C LEU A 64 -14.58 -21.84 -17.05
N ILE A 65 -14.79 -21.88 -15.73
CA ILE A 65 -15.48 -22.99 -15.04
C ILE A 65 -16.90 -23.16 -15.60
N LEU A 66 -17.65 -22.07 -15.79
CA LEU A 66 -19.02 -22.12 -16.30
C LEU A 66 -19.08 -22.66 -17.74
N VAL A 67 -18.18 -22.21 -18.60
CA VAL A 67 -18.06 -22.72 -19.98
C VAL A 67 -17.69 -24.20 -19.98
N GLN A 68 -16.74 -24.61 -19.14
CA GLN A 68 -16.34 -26.00 -19.00
C GLN A 68 -17.54 -26.86 -18.53
N LEU A 69 -18.26 -26.39 -17.52
CA LEU A 69 -19.43 -27.07 -16.97
C LEU A 69 -20.55 -27.17 -18.00
N ALA A 70 -20.80 -26.10 -18.78
CA ALA A 70 -21.78 -26.10 -19.85
C ALA A 70 -21.38 -27.07 -20.98
N ALA A 71 -20.10 -27.11 -21.37
CA ALA A 71 -19.60 -28.02 -22.39
C ALA A 71 -19.71 -29.49 -21.95
N THR A 72 -19.28 -29.80 -20.73
CA THR A 72 -19.41 -31.15 -20.16
C THR A 72 -20.87 -31.55 -19.97
N GLY A 73 -21.71 -30.63 -19.48
CA GLY A 73 -23.15 -30.83 -19.32
C GLY A 73 -23.87 -31.06 -20.65
N ALA A 74 -23.54 -30.28 -21.69
CA ALA A 74 -24.07 -30.45 -23.03
C ALA A 74 -23.66 -31.79 -23.65
N ALA A 75 -22.40 -32.22 -23.43
CA ALA A 75 -21.93 -33.53 -23.88
C ALA A 75 -22.71 -34.66 -23.17
N ALA A 76 -22.83 -34.60 -21.85
CA ALA A 76 -23.58 -35.58 -21.05
C ALA A 76 -25.06 -35.64 -21.46
N PHE A 77 -25.70 -34.48 -21.66
CA PHE A 77 -27.09 -34.40 -22.12
C PHE A 77 -27.28 -34.99 -23.52
N ARG A 78 -26.34 -34.73 -24.45
CA ARG A 78 -26.37 -35.35 -25.79
C ARG A 78 -26.23 -36.87 -25.72
N PHE A 79 -25.36 -37.41 -24.86
CA PHE A 79 -25.24 -38.86 -24.65
C PHE A 79 -26.51 -39.46 -24.06
N TYR A 80 -27.08 -38.84 -23.02
CA TYR A 80 -28.32 -39.29 -22.39
C TYR A 80 -29.50 -39.30 -23.36
N ASN A 81 -29.67 -38.23 -24.14
CA ASN A 81 -30.76 -38.12 -25.11
C ASN A 81 -30.59 -39.07 -26.30
N LYS A 82 -29.35 -39.48 -26.61
CA LYS A 82 -29.07 -40.52 -27.61
C LYS A 82 -29.48 -41.91 -27.10
N GLN A 83 -29.17 -42.25 -25.84
CA GLN A 83 -29.60 -43.52 -25.24
C GLN A 83 -31.11 -43.66 -25.08
N ARG A 84 -31.85 -42.57 -24.88
CA ARG A 84 -33.32 -42.60 -24.71
C ARG A 84 -34.09 -42.76 -26.03
N LYS A 85 -33.40 -42.68 -27.17
CA LYS A 85 -33.98 -42.78 -28.51
C LYS A 85 -33.80 -44.16 -29.15
N ASP A 86 -32.98 -45.02 -28.54
CA ASP A 86 -32.87 -46.45 -28.82
C ASP A 86 -33.87 -47.23 -27.91
#